data_AF-A0A428VZG5-F1
#
_entry.id   AF-A0A428VZG5-F1
#
_cell.length_a   1.000
_cell.length_b   1.000
_cell.length_c   1.000
_cell.angle_alpha   90.00
_cell.angle_beta   90.00
_cell.angle_gamma   90.00
#
_symmetry.space_group_name_H-M   'P 1'
#
loop_
_entity.id
_entity.type
_entity.pdbx_description
1 polymer ?
#
loop_
_entity_poly.entity_id
_entity_poly.type
_entity_poly.pdbx_seq_one_letter_code
_entity_poly.pdbx_strand_id
1 'polypeptide(L)'
;MIRSDLDERGYTVEAEDFRSYVATRLERNGITVAVTEAQDFSAIIRRRLFDRATDLPIQLLAAQWRAGADSAWQEQVFGRLGASRNLAGFSDRLATSYPFSPDLMALVREDWSRHAGFQRVRSTVEIFAATAYHWIREHTAGHWAPELVGVGDLPLPVVVEQILSSGLLHGNERAVQGFRQVAATDVVTKDGTQGRARELDEILTDRGADAGQPHPALRMATALYCYSLVPRAQAKRGATKPELLAAIYRPEGVSFHAAEEVFNVLISDEEGLGALDVTDTAAGRGLARYHLAVAQNLRMFF
;
A
#
# COMPACT_ATOMS: atom_id res chain seq x y z
N MET A 1 21.26 21.56 33.91
CA MET A 1 22.15 21.40 32.74
C MET A 1 23.38 20.67 33.26
N ILE A 2 23.42 19.34 33.11
CA ILE A 2 24.56 18.53 33.55
C ILE A 2 25.60 18.64 32.43
N ARG A 3 26.74 19.24 32.74
CA ARG A 3 27.91 19.31 31.83
C ARG A 3 28.48 17.90 31.68
N SER A 4 28.48 17.41 30.44
CA SER A 4 28.94 16.07 30.04
C SER A 4 30.45 16.01 29.80
N ASP A 5 31.13 17.11 30.06
CA ASP A 5 32.49 17.43 29.62
C ASP A 5 33.55 17.18 30.71
N LEU A 6 33.19 16.49 31.81
CA LEU A 6 34.09 16.17 32.93
C LEU A 6 34.12 14.67 33.32
N ASP A 7 33.55 13.77 32.53
CA ASP A 7 33.71 12.33 32.77
C ASP A 7 34.93 11.79 32.00
N GLU A 8 36.14 12.12 32.49
CA GLU A 8 37.43 11.59 32.03
C GLU A 8 37.70 10.15 32.49
N ARG A 9 36.67 9.44 32.98
CA ARG A 9 36.80 8.00 33.24
C ARG A 9 36.41 7.26 31.98
N GLY A 10 37.42 6.94 31.18
CA GLY A 10 37.32 5.85 30.21
C GLY A 10 36.69 4.61 30.88
N TYR A 11 35.98 3.83 30.08
CA TYR A 11 35.37 2.59 30.55
C TYR A 11 36.41 1.73 31.28
N THR A 12 36.01 1.09 32.39
CA THR A 12 36.91 0.15 33.06
C THR A 12 37.20 -1.03 32.12
N VAL A 13 38.33 -1.71 32.30
CA VAL A 13 38.73 -2.83 31.43
C VAL A 13 37.64 -3.90 31.36
N GLU A 14 36.93 -4.14 32.46
CA GLU A 14 35.81 -5.07 32.54
C GLU A 14 34.59 -4.61 31.72
N ALA A 15 34.39 -3.30 31.58
CA ALA A 15 33.32 -2.72 30.76
C ALA A 15 33.67 -2.73 29.26
N GLU A 16 34.95 -2.56 28.90
CA GLU A 16 35.42 -2.75 27.52
C GLU A 16 35.37 -4.21 27.08
N ASP A 17 35.76 -5.13 27.98
CA ASP A 17 35.67 -6.57 27.74
C ASP A 17 34.21 -7.03 27.64
N PHE A 18 33.33 -6.52 28.49
CA PHE A 18 31.90 -6.81 28.41
C PHE A 18 31.28 -6.25 27.13
N ARG A 19 31.65 -5.04 26.72
CA ARG A 19 31.19 -4.45 25.45
C ARG A 19 31.70 -5.24 24.25
N SER A 20 32.96 -5.65 24.25
CA SER A 20 33.54 -6.49 23.19
C SER A 20 32.84 -7.85 23.16
N TYR A 21 32.64 -8.48 24.31
CA TYR A 21 31.91 -9.74 24.44
C TYR A 21 30.46 -9.66 23.93
N VAL A 22 29.75 -8.57 24.26
CA VAL A 22 28.39 -8.32 23.75
C VAL A 22 28.42 -8.03 22.25
N ALA A 23 29.35 -7.21 21.76
CA ALA A 23 29.49 -6.87 20.35
C ALA A 23 29.78 -8.10 19.48
N THR A 24 30.71 -8.97 19.89
CA THR A 24 31.04 -10.22 19.16
C THR A 24 29.85 -11.19 19.12
N ARG A 25 29.00 -11.20 20.17
CA ARG A 25 27.77 -12.01 20.19
C ARG A 25 26.63 -11.36 19.40
N LEU A 26 26.56 -10.03 19.35
CA LEU A 26 25.62 -9.30 18.51
C LEU A 26 25.95 -9.52 17.02
N GLU A 27 27.23 -9.52 16.65
CA GLU A 27 27.71 -9.81 15.29
C GLU A 27 27.46 -11.27 14.86
N ARG A 28 27.56 -12.25 15.77
CA ARG A 28 27.25 -13.65 15.45
C ARG A 28 25.77 -13.95 15.23
N ASN A 29 24.87 -13.15 15.81
CA ASN A 29 23.42 -13.31 15.66
C ASN A 29 22.79 -12.32 14.66
N GLY A 30 23.47 -11.21 14.39
CA GLY A 30 23.09 -10.26 13.35
C GLY A 30 23.89 -10.55 12.10
N ILE A 31 23.28 -11.18 11.09
CA ILE A 31 23.81 -11.15 9.73
C ILE A 31 23.75 -9.68 9.26
N THR A 32 24.75 -8.89 9.61
CA THR A 32 25.01 -7.56 9.09
C THR A 32 25.66 -7.70 7.72
N VAL A 33 24.87 -8.19 6.76
CA VAL A 33 25.19 -7.96 5.34
C VAL A 33 25.08 -6.46 5.14
N ALA A 34 26.22 -5.83 4.81
CA ALA A 34 26.27 -4.45 4.38
C ALA A 34 25.31 -4.30 3.18
N VAL A 35 24.24 -3.55 3.40
CA VAL A 35 23.13 -3.35 2.45
C VAL A 35 23.62 -2.46 1.32
N THR A 36 24.11 -3.05 0.24
CA THR A 36 24.28 -2.33 -1.02
C THR A 36 22.96 -2.39 -1.81
N GLU A 37 22.33 -1.22 -1.87
CA GLU A 37 21.31 -0.80 -2.83
C GLU A 37 19.86 -1.29 -2.68
N ALA A 38 18.95 -0.52 -3.30
CA ALA A 38 17.51 -0.71 -3.38
C ALA A 38 17.06 -2.07 -3.98
N GLN A 39 18.00 -2.88 -4.47
CA GLN A 39 17.76 -4.18 -5.10
C GLN A 39 17.33 -5.26 -4.11
N ASP A 40 17.69 -5.18 -2.82
CA ASP A 40 17.41 -6.24 -1.84
C ASP A 40 16.17 -5.96 -0.95
N PHE A 41 15.42 -4.89 -1.24
CA PHE A 41 14.30 -4.45 -0.40
C PHE A 41 13.22 -5.53 -0.21
N SER A 42 12.71 -6.09 -1.31
CA SER A 42 11.63 -7.08 -1.26
C SER A 42 12.06 -8.37 -0.57
N ALA A 43 13.29 -8.81 -0.80
CA ALA A 43 13.86 -9.98 -0.16
C ALA A 43 14.05 -9.77 1.35
N ILE A 44 14.43 -8.56 1.80
CA ILE A 44 14.49 -8.21 3.23
C ILE A 44 13.10 -8.30 3.87
N ILE A 45 12.07 -7.72 3.23
CA ILE A 45 10.69 -7.76 3.74
C ILE A 45 10.23 -9.22 3.86
N ARG A 46 10.40 -10.02 2.80
CA ARG A 46 10.01 -11.43 2.81
C ARG A 46 10.71 -12.22 3.92
N ARG A 47 12.04 -12.07 4.07
CA ARG A 47 12.82 -12.77 5.09
C ARG A 47 12.42 -12.39 6.53
N ARG A 48 11.94 -11.16 6.74
CA ARG A 48 11.52 -10.68 8.07
C ARG A 48 10.10 -11.11 8.43
N LEU A 49 9.22 -11.27 7.45
CA LEU A 49 7.81 -11.53 7.68
C LEU A 49 7.42 -12.99 7.53
N PHE A 50 8.15 -13.76 6.72
CA PHE A 50 7.77 -15.12 6.36
C PHE A 50 8.92 -16.09 6.50
N ASP A 51 8.59 -17.32 6.84
CA ASP A 51 9.52 -18.44 6.79
C ASP A 51 9.96 -18.72 5.35
N ARG A 52 11.16 -19.31 5.22
CA ARG A 52 11.67 -19.71 3.91
C ARG A 52 10.88 -20.92 3.40
N ALA A 53 10.15 -20.73 2.31
CA ALA A 53 9.51 -21.80 1.57
C ALA A 53 10.20 -22.00 0.20
N THR A 54 10.32 -23.26 -0.23
CA THR A 54 10.91 -23.63 -1.53
C THR A 54 9.86 -23.70 -2.64
N ASP A 55 8.63 -24.10 -2.33
CA ASP A 55 7.58 -24.38 -3.31
C ASP A 55 6.50 -23.30 -3.30
N LEU A 56 6.88 -22.08 -3.71
CA LEU A 56 5.94 -20.96 -3.82
C LEU A 56 5.13 -21.04 -5.13
N PRO A 57 3.81 -20.77 -5.12
CA PRO A 57 2.94 -20.93 -6.29
C PRO A 57 3.07 -19.80 -7.33
N ILE A 58 4.25 -19.18 -7.45
CA ILE A 58 4.49 -17.96 -8.24
C ILE A 58 4.14 -18.17 -9.73
N GLN A 59 4.63 -19.25 -10.34
CA GLN A 59 4.41 -19.50 -11.76
C GLN A 59 2.95 -19.81 -12.07
N LEU A 60 2.28 -20.57 -11.19
CA LEU A 60 0.85 -20.88 -11.31
C LEU A 60 0.01 -19.61 -11.21
N LEU A 61 0.24 -18.81 -10.17
CA LEU A 61 -0.47 -17.56 -9.94
C LEU A 61 -0.24 -16.56 -11.08
N ALA A 62 1.00 -16.43 -11.57
CA ALA A 62 1.31 -15.56 -12.71
C ALA A 62 0.67 -16.05 -14.02
N ALA A 63 0.49 -17.37 -14.20
CA ALA A 63 -0.21 -17.93 -15.34
C ALA A 63 -1.72 -17.64 -15.26
N GLN A 64 -2.33 -17.85 -14.09
CA GLN A 64 -3.73 -17.51 -13.83
C GLN A 64 -4.01 -16.03 -14.08
N TRP A 65 -3.18 -15.13 -13.54
CA TRP A 65 -3.30 -13.69 -13.75
C TRP A 65 -3.27 -13.27 -15.21
N ARG A 66 -2.47 -13.94 -16.05
CA ARG A 66 -2.44 -13.68 -17.49
C ARG A 66 -3.65 -14.26 -18.21
N ALA A 67 -4.06 -15.47 -17.83
CA ALA A 67 -5.19 -16.16 -18.46
C ALA A 67 -6.54 -15.50 -18.15
N GLY A 68 -6.73 -14.99 -16.92
CA GLY A 68 -7.97 -14.32 -16.50
C GLY A 68 -8.13 -12.89 -17.06
N ALA A 69 -7.06 -12.29 -17.58
CA ALA A 69 -7.11 -10.94 -18.11
C ALA A 69 -7.55 -10.99 -19.58
N ASP A 70 -8.86 -10.84 -19.78
CA ASP A 70 -9.50 -10.73 -21.10
C ASP A 70 -9.02 -9.51 -21.90
N SER A 71 -9.50 -9.37 -23.14
CA SER A 71 -9.10 -8.27 -24.02
C SER A 71 -9.37 -6.89 -23.41
N ALA A 72 -10.46 -6.71 -22.65
CA ALA A 72 -10.78 -5.44 -22.03
C ALA A 72 -9.79 -5.10 -20.91
N TRP A 73 -9.47 -6.05 -20.03
CA TRP A 73 -8.43 -5.91 -19.01
C TRP A 73 -7.06 -5.62 -19.63
N GLN A 74 -6.69 -6.33 -20.69
CA GLN A 74 -5.40 -6.12 -21.38
C GLN A 74 -5.31 -4.73 -22.02
N GLU A 75 -6.33 -4.28 -22.74
CA GLU A 75 -6.29 -3.04 -23.52
C GLU A 75 -6.52 -1.79 -22.68
N GLN A 76 -7.45 -1.86 -21.73
CA GLN A 76 -7.90 -0.69 -20.95
C GLN A 76 -7.15 -0.54 -19.63
N VAL A 77 -6.61 -1.63 -19.08
CA VAL A 77 -5.93 -1.62 -17.78
C VAL A 77 -4.45 -1.91 -17.94
N PHE A 78 -4.07 -3.17 -18.17
CA PHE A 78 -2.66 -3.58 -18.11
C PHE A 78 -1.79 -2.96 -19.21
N GLY A 79 -2.33 -2.74 -20.41
CA GLY A 79 -1.68 -2.03 -21.50
C GLY A 79 -1.45 -0.54 -21.21
N ARG A 80 -2.24 0.05 -20.30
CA ARG A 80 -2.16 1.48 -19.92
C ARG A 80 -1.25 1.75 -18.72
N LEU A 81 -0.94 0.73 -17.92
CA LEU A 81 -0.07 0.85 -16.73
C LEU A 81 1.43 0.96 -17.06
N GLY A 82 1.82 0.75 -18.32
CA GLY A 82 3.21 0.80 -18.77
C GLY A 82 3.99 -0.50 -18.53
N ALA A 83 5.18 -0.59 -19.12
CA ALA A 83 5.97 -1.84 -19.17
C ALA A 83 6.41 -2.38 -17.80
N SER A 84 6.56 -1.53 -16.79
CA SER A 84 6.95 -1.95 -15.44
C SER A 84 5.81 -2.56 -14.63
N ARG A 85 4.56 -2.42 -15.08
CA ARG A 85 3.35 -2.79 -14.34
C ARG A 85 2.33 -3.62 -15.14
N ASN A 86 2.51 -3.76 -16.44
CA ASN A 86 1.70 -4.64 -17.29
C ASN A 86 1.92 -6.13 -16.96
N LEU A 87 1.20 -7.04 -17.61
CA LEU A 87 1.34 -8.48 -17.34
C LEU A 87 2.59 -9.14 -17.98
N ALA A 88 3.31 -8.42 -18.84
CA ALA A 88 4.60 -8.87 -19.34
C ALA A 88 5.66 -8.81 -18.23
N GLY A 89 6.45 -9.87 -18.08
CA GLY A 89 7.42 -10.00 -16.97
C GLY A 89 6.79 -10.04 -15.56
N PHE A 90 5.45 -10.18 -15.45
CA PHE A 90 4.76 -10.22 -14.15
C PHE A 90 5.27 -11.35 -13.26
N SER A 91 5.51 -12.55 -13.81
CA SER A 91 6.06 -13.69 -13.06
C SER A 91 7.38 -13.37 -12.36
N ASP A 92 8.30 -12.71 -13.06
CA ASP A 92 9.62 -12.37 -12.50
C ASP A 92 9.49 -11.33 -11.39
N ARG A 93 8.64 -10.32 -11.58
CA ARG A 93 8.38 -9.33 -10.53
C ARG A 93 7.71 -9.98 -9.32
N LEU A 94 6.73 -10.85 -9.55
CA LEU A 94 6.02 -11.59 -8.51
C LEU A 94 6.96 -12.49 -7.71
N ALA A 95 7.95 -13.12 -8.35
CA ALA A 95 8.94 -13.94 -7.65
C ALA A 95 9.73 -13.18 -6.57
N THR A 96 9.90 -11.87 -6.77
CA THR A 96 10.57 -11.00 -5.81
C THR A 96 9.65 -10.43 -4.74
N SER A 97 8.35 -10.27 -5.03
CA SER A 97 7.40 -9.56 -4.17
C SER A 97 6.45 -10.47 -3.39
N TYR A 98 6.27 -11.73 -3.81
CA TYR A 98 5.32 -12.66 -3.20
C TYR A 98 5.54 -12.78 -1.67
N PRO A 99 4.48 -12.73 -0.85
CA PRO A 99 3.04 -12.76 -1.20
C PRO A 99 2.38 -11.39 -1.45
N PHE A 100 3.16 -10.33 -1.62
CA PHE A 100 2.67 -9.01 -1.99
C PHE A 100 2.70 -8.81 -3.51
N SER A 101 1.75 -8.04 -4.02
CA SER A 101 1.71 -7.66 -5.43
C SER A 101 2.95 -6.82 -5.80
N PRO A 102 3.46 -6.94 -7.03
CA PRO A 102 4.51 -6.05 -7.54
C PRO A 102 4.15 -4.57 -7.44
N ASP A 103 2.87 -4.23 -7.61
CA ASP A 103 2.37 -2.86 -7.57
C ASP A 103 2.43 -2.25 -6.16
N LEU A 104 2.11 -3.03 -5.13
CA LEU A 104 2.28 -2.61 -3.73
C LEU A 104 3.76 -2.40 -3.39
N MET A 105 4.64 -3.30 -3.87
CA MET A 105 6.08 -3.12 -3.69
C MET A 105 6.61 -1.89 -4.44
N ALA A 106 6.11 -1.64 -5.66
CA ALA A 106 6.47 -0.46 -6.44
C ALA A 106 6.01 0.82 -5.75
N LEU A 107 4.78 0.89 -5.22
CA LEU A 107 4.30 2.04 -4.44
C LEU A 107 5.26 2.39 -3.31
N VAL A 108 5.65 1.38 -2.52
CA VAL A 108 6.54 1.61 -1.37
C VAL A 108 7.95 2.03 -1.82
N ARG A 109 8.52 1.29 -2.78
CA ARG A 109 9.90 1.49 -3.24
C ARG A 109 10.04 2.79 -4.02
N GLU A 110 9.09 3.11 -4.87
CA GLU A 110 9.21 4.20 -5.83
C GLU A 110 8.59 5.47 -5.28
N ASP A 111 7.41 5.40 -4.67
CA ASP A 111 6.72 6.63 -4.23
C ASP A 111 7.02 6.94 -2.77
N TRP A 112 6.76 6.01 -1.85
CA TRP A 112 6.92 6.26 -0.41
C TRP A 112 8.37 6.50 -0.01
N SER A 113 9.32 5.75 -0.59
CA SER A 113 10.73 5.89 -0.23
C SER A 113 11.42 7.17 -0.71
N ARG A 114 10.77 7.95 -1.59
CA ARG A 114 11.27 9.29 -1.97
C ARG A 114 11.11 10.31 -0.84
N HIS A 115 10.28 10.03 0.17
CA HIS A 115 10.04 10.93 1.29
C HIS A 115 11.09 10.72 2.37
N ALA A 116 11.85 11.77 2.68
CA ALA A 116 12.99 11.72 3.60
C ALA A 116 12.64 11.22 5.02
N GLY A 117 11.39 11.41 5.46
CA GLY A 117 10.92 10.93 6.76
C GLY A 117 10.55 9.44 6.77
N PHE A 118 10.36 8.80 5.61
CA PHE A 118 9.90 7.42 5.53
C PHE A 118 11.04 6.44 5.79
N GLN A 119 10.97 5.71 6.89
CA GLN A 119 11.92 4.65 7.21
C GLN A 119 11.62 3.40 6.37
N ARG A 120 12.12 3.40 5.13
CA ARG A 120 11.78 2.42 4.08
C ARG A 120 11.64 0.98 4.56
N VAL A 121 12.57 0.46 5.36
CA VAL A 121 12.50 -0.93 5.83
C VAL A 121 11.61 -1.07 7.05
N ARG A 122 11.79 -0.24 8.08
CA ARG A 122 11.07 -0.40 9.36
C ARG A 122 9.57 -0.17 9.20
N SER A 123 9.18 0.97 8.63
CA SER A 123 7.78 1.33 8.46
C SER A 123 7.04 0.34 7.57
N THR A 124 7.69 -0.15 6.50
CA THR A 124 7.07 -1.18 5.65
C THR A 124 6.92 -2.51 6.38
N VAL A 125 7.91 -2.97 7.15
CA VAL A 125 7.77 -4.19 7.95
C VAL A 125 6.59 -4.07 8.91
N GLU A 126 6.44 -2.94 9.60
CA GLU A 126 5.33 -2.72 10.54
C GLU A 126 3.96 -2.77 9.85
N ILE A 127 3.80 -2.08 8.70
CA ILE A 127 2.54 -2.08 7.93
C ILE A 127 2.26 -3.49 7.37
N PHE A 128 3.24 -4.11 6.72
CA PHE A 128 3.03 -5.36 6.01
C PHE A 128 2.91 -6.56 6.94
N ALA A 129 3.57 -6.55 8.10
CA ALA A 129 3.34 -7.54 9.15
C ALA A 129 1.89 -7.51 9.63
N ALA A 130 1.38 -6.31 9.92
CA ALA A 130 0.00 -6.14 10.37
C ALA A 130 -1.02 -6.55 9.29
N THR A 131 -0.76 -6.22 8.02
CA THR A 131 -1.55 -6.68 6.87
C THR A 131 -1.54 -8.20 6.71
N ALA A 132 -0.35 -8.82 6.70
CA ALA A 132 -0.23 -10.26 6.55
C ALA A 132 -0.91 -11.00 7.71
N TYR A 133 -0.71 -10.53 8.94
CA TYR A 133 -1.36 -11.10 10.12
C TYR A 133 -2.89 -10.99 10.05
N HIS A 134 -3.43 -9.85 9.59
CA HIS A 134 -4.87 -9.69 9.37
C HIS A 134 -5.41 -10.74 8.40
N TRP A 135 -4.84 -10.84 7.19
CA TRP A 135 -5.35 -11.77 6.17
C TRP A 135 -5.16 -13.25 6.53
N ILE A 136 -4.08 -13.59 7.25
CA ILE A 136 -3.90 -14.96 7.79
C ILE A 136 -5.02 -15.29 8.77
N ARG A 137 -5.41 -14.35 9.63
CA ARG A 137 -6.51 -14.55 10.58
C ARG A 137 -7.86 -14.70 9.89
N GLU A 138 -8.17 -13.84 8.91
CA GLU A 138 -9.40 -13.95 8.12
C GLU A 138 -9.47 -15.31 7.42
N HIS A 139 -8.40 -15.71 6.73
CA HIS A 139 -8.32 -17.01 6.07
C HIS A 139 -8.49 -18.18 7.07
N THR A 140 -7.83 -18.12 8.22
CA THR A 140 -7.92 -19.16 9.27
C THR A 140 -9.32 -19.25 9.87
N ALA A 141 -10.05 -18.13 9.91
CA ALA A 141 -11.45 -18.08 10.33
C ALA A 141 -12.43 -18.57 9.23
N GLY A 142 -11.93 -18.95 8.05
CA GLY A 142 -12.74 -19.37 6.91
C GLY A 142 -13.38 -18.20 6.16
N HIS A 143 -12.98 -16.96 6.47
CA HIS A 143 -13.40 -15.80 5.71
C HIS A 143 -12.54 -15.62 4.45
N TRP A 144 -13.02 -14.77 3.56
CA TRP A 144 -12.30 -14.42 2.35
C TRP A 144 -10.96 -13.74 2.68
N ALA A 145 -9.92 -14.11 1.93
CA ALA A 145 -8.61 -13.47 1.97
C ALA A 145 -8.01 -13.38 0.55
N PRO A 146 -7.19 -12.36 0.27
CA PRO A 146 -6.56 -12.19 -1.02
C PRO A 146 -5.51 -13.27 -1.30
N GLU A 147 -5.55 -13.90 -2.49
CA GLU A 147 -4.46 -14.80 -2.96
C GLU A 147 -3.11 -14.07 -3.15
N LEU A 148 -3.18 -12.76 -3.41
CA LEU A 148 -2.07 -11.85 -3.61
C LEU A 148 -2.45 -10.52 -3.00
N VAL A 149 -1.66 -10.03 -2.04
CA VAL A 149 -1.96 -8.79 -1.31
C VAL A 149 -1.60 -7.57 -2.17
N GLY A 150 -2.63 -6.92 -2.68
CA GLY A 150 -2.60 -5.68 -3.48
C GLY A 150 -2.51 -4.40 -2.65
N VAL A 151 -2.46 -3.26 -3.36
CA VAL A 151 -2.55 -1.93 -2.71
C VAL A 151 -3.92 -1.73 -2.05
N GLY A 152 -4.98 -2.19 -2.71
CA GLY A 152 -6.34 -2.16 -2.15
C GLY A 152 -6.59 -3.14 -1.02
N ASP A 153 -5.63 -4.03 -0.74
CA ASP A 153 -5.75 -5.08 0.28
C ASP A 153 -5.06 -4.67 1.59
N LEU A 154 -4.65 -3.41 1.75
CA LEU A 154 -4.16 -2.92 3.04
C LEU A 154 -5.36 -2.65 3.97
N PRO A 155 -5.56 -3.43 5.06
CA PRO A 155 -6.72 -3.25 5.93
C PRO A 155 -6.58 -1.96 6.74
N LEU A 156 -7.08 -0.83 6.21
CA LEU A 156 -6.96 0.48 6.87
C LEU A 156 -7.39 0.50 8.34
N PRO A 157 -8.45 -0.21 8.79
CA PRO A 157 -8.81 -0.28 10.21
C PRO A 157 -7.66 -0.77 11.10
N VAL A 158 -6.77 -1.58 10.54
CA VAL A 158 -5.61 -2.19 11.22
C VAL A 158 -4.33 -1.37 11.03
N VAL A 159 -4.12 -0.78 9.84
CA VAL A 159 -2.81 -0.21 9.44
C VAL A 159 -2.76 1.31 9.27
N VAL A 160 -3.89 2.01 9.39
CA VAL A 160 -3.93 3.47 9.12
C VAL A 160 -2.96 4.26 10.00
N GLU A 161 -2.84 3.93 11.29
CA GLU A 161 -1.94 4.65 12.19
C GLU A 161 -0.47 4.36 11.88
N GLN A 162 -0.14 3.13 11.48
CA GLN A 162 1.20 2.74 11.04
C GLN A 162 1.57 3.48 9.75
N ILE A 163 0.63 3.62 8.82
CA ILE A 163 0.82 4.41 7.60
C ILE A 163 1.06 5.88 7.94
N LEU A 164 0.23 6.48 8.81
CA LEU A 164 0.34 7.89 9.15
C LEU A 164 1.57 8.23 10.00
N SER A 165 2.00 7.31 10.87
CA SER A 165 3.19 7.45 11.72
C SER A 165 4.49 6.99 11.04
N SER A 166 4.42 6.41 9.85
CA SER A 166 5.56 5.88 9.09
C SER A 166 6.62 6.90 8.69
N GLY A 167 6.29 8.20 8.81
CA GLY A 167 7.11 9.32 8.35
C GLY A 167 6.81 9.78 6.92
N LEU A 168 5.82 9.20 6.22
CA LEU A 168 5.38 9.66 4.89
C LEU A 168 4.98 11.14 4.88
N LEU A 169 4.34 11.57 5.95
CA LEU A 169 3.83 12.93 6.15
C LEU A 169 4.67 13.70 7.18
N HIS A 170 5.95 13.34 7.33
CA HIS A 170 6.84 13.94 8.33
C HIS A 170 6.86 15.48 8.20
N GLY A 171 6.74 16.18 9.32
CA GLY A 171 6.68 17.64 9.37
C GLY A 171 5.34 18.25 8.93
N ASN A 172 4.33 17.44 8.61
CA ASN A 172 3.00 17.91 8.20
C ASN A 172 1.88 17.27 9.05
N GLU A 173 1.81 17.65 10.32
CA GLU A 173 0.79 17.17 11.26
C GLU A 173 -0.64 17.45 10.79
N ARG A 174 -0.86 18.56 10.08
CA ARG A 174 -2.17 18.88 9.49
C ARG A 174 -2.58 17.86 8.44
N ALA A 175 -1.67 17.46 7.56
CA ALA A 175 -1.93 16.39 6.60
C ALA A 175 -2.18 15.06 7.29
N VAL A 176 -1.44 14.75 8.37
CA VAL A 176 -1.69 13.53 9.17
C VAL A 176 -3.11 13.51 9.73
N GLN A 177 -3.57 14.60 10.37
CA GLN A 177 -4.93 14.67 10.90
C GLN A 177 -5.98 14.63 9.80
N GLY A 178 -5.76 15.34 8.71
CA GLY A 178 -6.67 15.34 7.59
C GLY A 178 -6.81 13.99 6.89
N PHE A 179 -5.70 13.28 6.65
CA PHE A 179 -5.76 11.94 6.08
C PHE A 179 -6.30 10.90 7.07
N ARG A 180 -6.16 11.11 8.38
CA ARG A 180 -6.88 10.31 9.38
C ARG A 180 -8.38 10.49 9.25
N GLN A 181 -8.83 11.74 9.11
CA GLN A 181 -10.25 12.05 8.92
C GLN A 181 -10.77 11.44 7.62
N VAL A 182 -10.10 11.67 6.50
CA VAL A 182 -10.45 11.10 5.19
C VAL A 182 -10.51 9.56 5.24
N ALA A 183 -9.55 8.91 5.91
CA ALA A 183 -9.61 7.46 6.08
C ALA A 183 -10.90 7.03 6.77
N ALA A 184 -11.28 7.69 7.87
CA ALA A 184 -12.45 7.35 8.66
C ALA A 184 -13.79 7.72 8.00
N THR A 185 -13.85 8.82 7.25
CA THR A 185 -15.10 9.30 6.60
C THR A 185 -15.33 8.64 5.25
N ASP A 186 -14.30 8.65 4.40
CA ASP A 186 -14.45 8.28 2.99
C ASP A 186 -14.15 6.80 2.74
N VAL A 187 -13.20 6.22 3.47
CA VAL A 187 -12.79 4.83 3.22
C VAL A 187 -13.48 3.88 4.19
N VAL A 188 -13.02 3.85 5.45
CA VAL A 188 -13.56 2.98 6.48
C VAL A 188 -13.17 3.44 7.88
N THR A 189 -14.09 3.30 8.84
CA THR A 189 -13.84 3.57 10.26
C THR A 189 -12.89 2.54 10.89
N LYS A 190 -12.34 2.89 12.06
CA LYS A 190 -11.35 2.05 12.76
C LYS A 190 -11.89 0.68 13.19
N ASP A 191 -13.18 0.56 13.43
CA ASP A 191 -13.85 -0.71 13.73
C ASP A 191 -14.25 -1.50 12.47
N GLY A 192 -14.07 -0.94 11.27
CA GLY A 192 -14.34 -1.60 10.00
C GLY A 192 -15.81 -1.62 9.57
N THR A 193 -16.70 -0.94 10.32
CA THR A 193 -18.15 -1.08 10.15
C THR A 193 -18.81 0.00 9.30
N GLN A 194 -18.22 1.19 9.24
CA GLN A 194 -18.78 2.37 8.56
C GLN A 194 -17.75 3.02 7.64
N GLY A 195 -18.19 4.01 6.87
CA GLY A 195 -17.37 4.79 5.94
C GLY A 195 -17.94 4.76 4.53
N ARG A 196 -17.72 5.83 3.76
CA ARG A 196 -18.43 6.00 2.48
C ARG A 196 -18.17 4.85 1.50
N ALA A 197 -16.93 4.38 1.37
CA ALA A 197 -16.63 3.26 0.49
C ALA A 197 -17.31 1.95 0.93
N ARG A 198 -17.54 1.76 2.22
CA ARG A 198 -18.28 0.61 2.75
C ARG A 198 -19.77 0.69 2.46
N GLU A 199 -20.35 1.89 2.57
CA GLU A 199 -21.74 2.17 2.15
C GLU A 199 -21.90 1.96 0.63
N LEU A 200 -20.91 2.35 -0.17
CA LEU A 200 -20.93 2.13 -1.62
C LEU A 200 -20.93 0.64 -1.97
N ASP A 201 -20.25 -0.22 -1.20
CA ASP A 201 -20.34 -1.67 -1.38
C ASP A 201 -21.75 -2.22 -1.10
N GLU A 202 -22.46 -1.65 -0.11
CA GLU A 202 -23.86 -2.01 0.17
C GLU A 202 -24.77 -1.56 -0.99
N ILE A 203 -24.58 -0.34 -1.49
CA ILE A 203 -25.32 0.19 -2.65
C ILE A 203 -25.09 -0.68 -3.90
N LEU A 204 -23.84 -1.07 -4.17
CA LEU A 204 -23.50 -1.97 -5.29
C LEU A 204 -24.20 -3.33 -5.12
N THR A 205 -24.19 -3.88 -3.91
CA THR A 205 -24.86 -5.15 -3.60
C THR A 205 -26.37 -5.04 -3.83
N ASP A 206 -27.00 -3.96 -3.36
CA ASP A 206 -28.44 -3.70 -3.54
C ASP A 206 -28.82 -3.51 -5.02
N ARG A 207 -27.91 -3.00 -5.85
CA ARG A 207 -28.05 -2.90 -7.31
C ARG A 207 -27.84 -4.23 -8.03
N GLY A 208 -27.43 -5.28 -7.32
CA GLY A 208 -27.13 -6.59 -7.90
C GLY A 208 -25.77 -6.66 -8.61
N ALA A 209 -24.88 -5.69 -8.37
CA ALA A 209 -23.52 -5.71 -8.89
C ALA A 209 -22.69 -6.72 -8.09
N ASP A 210 -22.12 -7.71 -8.79
CA ASP A 210 -21.22 -8.70 -8.19
C ASP A 210 -19.84 -8.62 -8.86
N ALA A 211 -18.85 -8.19 -8.07
CA ALA A 211 -17.45 -8.16 -8.48
C ALA A 211 -16.70 -9.45 -8.11
N GLY A 212 -17.39 -10.51 -7.68
CA GLY A 212 -16.81 -11.81 -7.33
C GLY A 212 -15.81 -11.76 -6.18
N GLN A 213 -15.89 -10.72 -5.35
CA GLN A 213 -15.05 -10.53 -4.17
C GLN A 213 -15.75 -9.61 -3.17
N PRO A 214 -15.46 -9.73 -1.87
CA PRO A 214 -16.02 -8.83 -0.87
C PRO A 214 -15.41 -7.42 -1.01
N HIS A 215 -16.29 -6.44 -0.80
CA HIS A 215 -15.97 -5.03 -0.63
C HIS A 215 -15.08 -4.41 -1.72
N PRO A 216 -15.43 -4.55 -3.01
CA PRO A 216 -14.64 -4.00 -4.10
C PRO A 216 -14.48 -2.47 -4.05
N ALA A 217 -15.49 -1.72 -3.62
CA ALA A 217 -15.41 -0.26 -3.48
C ALA A 217 -14.47 0.13 -2.34
N LEU A 218 -14.57 -0.52 -1.18
CA LEU A 218 -13.62 -0.33 -0.07
C LEU A 218 -12.17 -0.57 -0.50
N ARG A 219 -11.92 -1.65 -1.25
CA ARG A 219 -10.57 -2.00 -1.71
C ARG A 219 -10.05 -1.01 -2.74
N MET A 220 -10.89 -0.55 -3.67
CA MET A 220 -10.53 0.51 -4.61
C MET A 220 -10.25 1.84 -3.89
N ALA A 221 -11.08 2.22 -2.92
CA ALA A 221 -10.91 3.43 -2.11
C ALA A 221 -9.64 3.35 -1.24
N THR A 222 -9.31 2.18 -0.71
CA THR A 222 -8.04 1.92 0.01
C THR A 222 -6.83 2.14 -0.89
N ALA A 223 -6.90 1.67 -2.13
CA ALA A 223 -5.83 1.92 -3.11
C ALA A 223 -5.69 3.41 -3.42
N LEU A 224 -6.82 4.07 -3.68
CA LEU A 224 -6.87 5.52 -3.91
C LEU A 224 -6.27 6.30 -2.73
N TYR A 225 -6.61 5.93 -1.50
CA TYR A 225 -6.04 6.52 -0.29
C TYR A 225 -4.52 6.41 -0.28
N CYS A 226 -3.98 5.21 -0.47
CA CYS A 226 -2.55 4.97 -0.47
C CYS A 226 -1.80 5.73 -1.58
N TYR A 227 -2.41 5.89 -2.76
CA TYR A 227 -1.87 6.69 -3.86
C TYR A 227 -2.01 8.21 -3.65
N SER A 228 -2.84 8.66 -2.70
CA SER A 228 -3.12 10.08 -2.43
C SER A 228 -2.24 10.70 -1.35
N LEU A 229 -1.65 9.88 -0.48
CA LEU A 229 -0.87 10.30 0.70
C LEU A 229 0.27 11.25 0.34
N VAL A 230 1.01 10.93 -0.72
CA VAL A 230 2.21 11.67 -1.09
C VAL A 230 2.31 11.92 -2.60
N PRO A 231 2.95 13.03 -3.02
CA PRO A 231 3.24 13.27 -4.44
C PRO A 231 4.13 12.16 -5.01
N ARG A 232 3.77 11.69 -6.20
CA ARG A 232 4.48 10.67 -6.98
C ARG A 232 5.46 11.35 -7.94
N ALA A 233 6.18 10.56 -8.73
CA ALA A 233 7.15 11.07 -9.71
C ALA A 233 6.56 12.21 -10.57
N GLN A 234 7.38 13.21 -10.88
CA GLN A 234 6.98 14.44 -11.59
C GLN A 234 5.89 15.24 -10.85
N ALA A 235 5.86 15.17 -9.51
CA ALA A 235 4.90 15.85 -8.65
C ALA A 235 3.42 15.53 -8.95
N LYS A 236 3.15 14.41 -9.64
CA LYS A 236 1.79 13.95 -9.90
C LYS A 236 1.19 13.40 -8.60
N ARG A 237 -0.09 13.66 -8.34
CA ARG A 237 -0.78 13.10 -7.17
C ARG A 237 -1.79 12.04 -7.60
N GLY A 238 -2.10 11.11 -6.69
CA GLY A 238 -3.21 10.18 -6.87
C GLY A 238 -2.96 9.01 -7.83
N ALA A 239 -4.07 8.38 -8.18
CA ALA A 239 -4.17 7.20 -9.03
C ALA A 239 -4.83 7.54 -10.35
N THR A 240 -4.42 6.86 -11.41
CA THR A 240 -5.15 6.82 -12.68
C THR A 240 -6.22 5.73 -12.63
N LYS A 241 -7.25 5.83 -13.49
CA LYS A 241 -8.29 4.81 -13.58
C LYS A 241 -7.73 3.37 -13.75
N PRO A 242 -6.76 3.09 -14.64
CA PRO A 242 -6.13 1.77 -14.73
C PRO A 242 -5.51 1.29 -13.42
N GLU A 243 -4.93 2.18 -12.60
CA GLU A 243 -4.33 1.79 -11.31
C GLU A 243 -5.39 1.38 -10.29
N LEU A 244 -6.55 2.05 -10.31
CA LEU A 244 -7.68 1.73 -9.43
C LEU A 244 -8.37 0.43 -9.83
N LEU A 245 -8.59 0.21 -11.13
CA LEU A 245 -9.15 -1.05 -11.63
C LEU A 245 -8.21 -2.24 -11.34
N ALA A 246 -6.91 -2.07 -11.59
CA ALA A 246 -5.92 -3.12 -11.30
C ALA A 246 -5.80 -3.45 -9.80
N ALA A 247 -6.09 -2.49 -8.91
CA ALA A 247 -6.03 -2.73 -7.47
C ALA A 247 -7.09 -3.71 -6.98
N ILE A 248 -8.18 -3.89 -7.74
CA ILE A 248 -9.26 -4.83 -7.42
C ILE A 248 -9.30 -6.03 -8.36
N TYR A 249 -8.40 -6.13 -9.35
CA TYR A 249 -8.38 -7.23 -10.30
C TYR A 249 -8.12 -8.58 -9.61
N ARG A 250 -8.88 -9.60 -10.04
CA ARG A 250 -8.68 -11.01 -9.70
C ARG A 250 -8.95 -11.86 -10.94
N PRO A 251 -8.15 -12.90 -11.23
CA PRO A 251 -8.26 -13.66 -12.48
C PRO A 251 -9.58 -14.43 -12.63
N GLU A 252 -10.16 -14.90 -11.52
CA GLU A 252 -11.37 -15.73 -11.50
C GLU A 252 -12.46 -15.13 -10.59
N GLY A 253 -12.72 -13.83 -10.68
CA GLY A 253 -13.78 -13.21 -9.87
C GLY A 253 -14.29 -11.87 -10.38
N VAL A 254 -13.42 -11.03 -10.97
CA VAL A 254 -13.78 -9.63 -11.25
C VAL A 254 -13.86 -9.41 -12.75
N SER A 255 -15.08 -9.36 -13.28
CA SER A 255 -15.27 -8.94 -14.68
C SER A 255 -14.84 -7.48 -14.86
N PHE A 256 -14.36 -7.13 -16.06
CA PHE A 256 -14.00 -5.74 -16.36
C PHE A 256 -15.19 -4.79 -16.15
N HIS A 257 -16.40 -5.22 -16.55
CA HIS A 257 -17.61 -4.42 -16.37
C HIS A 257 -17.95 -4.15 -14.91
N ALA A 258 -17.85 -5.17 -14.04
CA ALA A 258 -18.08 -4.99 -12.60
C ALA A 258 -17.04 -4.04 -11.99
N ALA A 259 -15.77 -4.14 -12.40
CA ALA A 259 -14.73 -3.21 -11.95
C ALA A 259 -15.00 -1.77 -12.40
N GLU A 260 -15.48 -1.58 -13.64
CA GLU A 260 -15.91 -0.28 -14.15
C GLU A 260 -17.09 0.29 -13.36
N GLU A 261 -18.07 -0.54 -13.02
CA GLU A 261 -19.22 -0.13 -12.21
C GLU A 261 -18.79 0.35 -10.82
N VAL A 262 -17.93 -0.41 -10.15
CA VAL A 262 -17.33 -0.03 -8.86
C VAL A 262 -16.61 1.32 -8.99
N PHE A 263 -15.81 1.49 -10.03
CA PHE A 263 -15.10 2.73 -10.29
C PHE A 263 -16.07 3.91 -10.49
N ASN A 264 -17.11 3.73 -11.31
CA ASN A 264 -18.07 4.79 -11.62
C ASN A 264 -18.88 5.23 -10.39
N VAL A 265 -19.26 4.28 -9.52
CA VAL A 265 -19.93 4.59 -8.25
C VAL A 265 -18.99 5.35 -7.32
N LEU A 266 -17.72 4.93 -7.22
CA LEU A 266 -16.73 5.56 -6.37
C LEU A 266 -16.43 7.02 -6.76
N ILE A 267 -16.47 7.34 -8.06
CA ILE A 267 -16.22 8.69 -8.58
C ILE A 267 -17.48 9.53 -8.85
N SER A 268 -18.67 9.01 -8.52
CA SER A 268 -19.93 9.72 -8.75
C SER A 268 -20.00 11.02 -7.93
N ASP A 269 -20.44 12.11 -8.53
CA ASP A 269 -20.64 13.39 -7.80
C ASP A 269 -21.80 13.32 -6.79
N GLU A 270 -22.78 12.44 -7.03
CA GLU A 270 -23.97 12.31 -6.19
C GLU A 270 -23.75 11.38 -5.00
N GLU A 271 -23.01 10.28 -5.24
CA GLU A 271 -22.90 9.17 -4.29
C GLU A 271 -21.45 8.79 -3.96
N GLY A 272 -20.44 9.32 -4.64
CA GLY A 272 -19.06 8.89 -4.50
C GLY A 272 -18.38 9.33 -3.21
N LEU A 273 -17.05 9.34 -3.23
CA LEU A 273 -16.24 9.77 -2.10
C LEU A 273 -16.24 11.30 -1.97
N GLY A 274 -16.56 11.82 -0.78
CA GLY A 274 -16.70 13.26 -0.54
C GLY A 274 -15.38 14.04 -0.58
N ALA A 275 -14.25 13.38 -0.30
CA ALA A 275 -12.91 13.97 -0.38
C ALA A 275 -12.23 13.78 -1.74
N LEU A 276 -12.93 13.22 -2.74
CA LEU A 276 -12.38 12.99 -4.06
C LEU A 276 -12.14 14.29 -4.81
N ASP A 277 -10.95 14.41 -5.40
CA ASP A 277 -10.61 15.47 -6.33
C ASP A 277 -9.96 14.88 -7.59
N VAL A 278 -10.29 15.45 -8.74
CA VAL A 278 -9.88 15.00 -10.07
C VAL A 278 -8.98 16.04 -10.69
N THR A 279 -7.72 15.66 -10.93
CA THR A 279 -6.78 16.49 -11.67
C THR A 279 -6.71 15.99 -13.11
N ASP A 280 -7.32 16.77 -14.01
CA ASP A 280 -7.15 16.57 -15.44
C ASP A 280 -5.80 17.10 -15.91
N THR A 281 -5.10 16.32 -16.73
CA THR A 281 -3.87 16.81 -17.34
C THR A 281 -4.21 17.90 -18.34
N ALA A 282 -3.68 19.11 -18.11
CA ALA A 282 -3.82 20.23 -19.03
C ALA A 282 -3.51 19.79 -20.48
N ALA A 283 -4.43 20.08 -21.40
CA ALA A 283 -4.40 19.75 -22.83
C ALA A 283 -4.68 18.28 -23.24
N GLY A 284 -5.25 17.45 -22.37
CA GLY A 284 -5.77 16.12 -22.76
C GLY A 284 -4.71 15.09 -23.18
N ARG A 285 -3.42 15.36 -22.86
CA ARG A 285 -2.29 14.51 -23.25
C ARG A 285 -1.94 13.42 -22.23
N GLY A 286 -2.68 13.30 -21.13
CA GLY A 286 -2.45 12.30 -20.09
C GLY A 286 -3.73 11.76 -19.48
N LEU A 287 -3.59 10.68 -18.69
CA LEU A 287 -4.70 10.09 -17.96
C LEU A 287 -5.12 11.00 -16.80
N ALA A 288 -6.43 11.17 -16.62
CA ALA A 288 -6.99 11.82 -15.44
C ALA A 288 -6.50 11.13 -14.16
N ARG A 289 -6.31 11.94 -13.11
CA ARG A 289 -5.81 11.47 -11.82
C ARG A 289 -6.79 11.79 -10.72
N TYR A 290 -7.13 10.75 -9.99
CA TYR A 290 -8.05 10.76 -8.85
C TYR A 290 -7.22 10.78 -7.59
N HIS A 291 -7.53 11.67 -6.66
CA HIS A 291 -6.87 11.70 -5.36
C HIS A 291 -7.80 12.19 -4.25
N LEU A 292 -7.52 11.77 -3.03
CA LEU A 292 -8.23 12.28 -1.85
C LEU A 292 -7.57 13.56 -1.36
N ALA A 293 -8.34 14.64 -1.38
CA ALA A 293 -7.94 15.94 -0.89
C ALA A 293 -8.21 16.04 0.61
N VAL A 294 -7.19 16.42 1.36
CA VAL A 294 -7.37 16.90 2.73
C VAL A 294 -7.80 18.35 2.60
N ALA A 295 -9.03 18.69 3.01
CA ALA A 295 -9.47 20.07 3.07
C ALA A 295 -8.43 20.90 3.85
N GLN A 296 -7.70 21.76 3.15
CA GLN A 296 -6.96 22.80 3.83
C GLN A 296 -8.02 23.74 4.36
N ASN A 297 -8.32 23.68 5.67
CA ASN A 297 -9.08 24.74 6.32
C ASN A 297 -8.45 26.06 5.85
N LEU A 298 -9.23 26.82 5.08
CA LEU A 298 -8.85 28.08 4.47
C LEU A 298 -8.00 28.86 5.47
N ARG A 299 -6.80 29.30 5.06
CA ARG A 299 -6.12 30.36 5.79
C ARG A 299 -7.09 31.54 5.79
N MET A 300 -7.76 31.78 6.92
CA MET A 300 -8.36 33.08 7.18
C MET A 300 -7.18 34.06 7.13
N PHE A 301 -7.08 34.78 6.01
CA PHE A 301 -6.32 36.01 5.97
C PHE A 301 -7.05 36.96 6.94
N PHE A 302 -6.43 37.20 8.09
CA PHE A 302 -6.74 38.35 8.95
C PHE A 302 -5.94 39.55 8.46
#